data_AF-A0A529LTS0-F1
#
_entry.id   AF-A0A529LTS0-F1
#
_cell.length_a   1.000
_cell.length_b   1.000
_cell.length_c   1.000
_cell.angle_alpha   90.00
_cell.angle_beta   90.00
_cell.angle_gamma   90.00
#
_symmetry.space_group_name_H-M   'P 1'
#
loop_
_entity.id
_entity.type
_entity.pdbx_description
1 polymer ?
#
loop_
_entity_poly.entity_id
_entity_poly.type
_entity_poly.pdbx_seq_one_letter_code
_entity_poly.pdbx_strand_id
1 'polypeptide(L)'
;QWSGYPNRFMNSLIVAITSTVLAVGMGTFTAYGFSRFRVKGEADLLFFILSTRMLPPVVVAIPMFLMYRAVGLNDSHLGLIILYTAFNLSFSVWLMKGFIDEIPKEYEEAALVDGY
;
A
#
# COMPACT_ATOMS: atom_id res chain seq x y z
N GLN A 1 29.00 25.72 7.13
CA GLN A 1 27.71 25.64 6.42
C GLN A 1 26.89 24.61 7.17
N TRP A 2 25.87 25.02 7.93
CA TRP A 2 25.04 24.11 8.72
C TRP A 2 24.43 23.06 7.79
N SER A 3 24.57 21.77 8.13
CA SER A 3 24.11 20.72 7.24
C SER A 3 22.58 20.81 7.12
N GLY A 4 22.04 20.91 5.91
CA GLY A 4 20.60 20.79 5.65
C GLY A 4 20.04 19.39 5.93
N TYR A 5 20.79 18.56 6.66
CA TYR A 5 20.46 17.19 6.99
C TYR A 5 19.17 17.07 7.81
N PRO A 6 18.93 17.88 8.86
CA PRO A 6 17.70 17.75 9.66
C PRO A 6 16.43 17.93 8.82
N ASN A 7 16.43 18.91 7.90
CA ASN A 7 15.28 19.16 7.02
C ASN A 7 15.05 18.02 6.04
N ARG A 8 16.11 17.47 5.43
CA ARG A 8 15.99 16.31 4.52
C ARG A 8 15.50 15.07 5.25
N PHE A 9 15.99 14.85 6.47
CA PHE A 9 15.56 13.76 7.32
C PHE A 9 14.07 13.89 7.68
N MET A 10 13.60 15.09 8.02
CA MET A 10 12.19 15.36 8.29
C MET A 10 11.30 15.09 7.06
N ASN A 11 11.73 15.52 5.87
CA ASN A 11 11.01 15.23 4.62
C ASN A 11 10.86 13.72 4.39
N SER A 12 11.95 12.97 4.59
CA SER A 12 11.92 11.50 4.49
C SER A 12 10.98 10.87 5.51
N LEU A 13 10.97 11.36 6.75
CA LEU A 13 10.05 10.87 7.79
C LEU A 13 8.59 11.10 7.41
N ILE A 14 8.24 12.32 6.97
CA ILE A 14 6.87 12.65 6.54
C ILE A 14 6.45 11.72 5.41
N VAL A 15 7.26 11.61 4.36
CA VAL A 15 6.94 10.76 3.21
C VAL A 15 6.80 9.29 3.61
N ALA A 16 7.74 8.76 4.40
CA ALA A 16 7.74 7.36 4.81
C ALA A 16 6.55 7.01 5.70
N ILE A 17 6.27 7.82 6.73
CA ILE A 17 5.17 7.57 7.67
C ILE A 17 3.83 7.68 6.95
N THR A 18 3.61 8.77 6.20
CA THR A 18 2.34 8.98 5.50
C THR A 18 2.10 7.89 4.45
N SER A 19 3.10 7.55 3.64
CA SER A 19 2.94 6.51 2.63
C SER A 19 2.68 5.12 3.24
N THR A 20 3.31 4.81 4.37
CA THR A 20 3.09 3.55 5.12
C THR A 20 1.67 3.48 5.66
N VAL A 21 1.19 4.53 6.34
CA VAL A 21 -0.18 4.56 6.88
C VAL A 21 -1.21 4.38 5.77
N LEU A 22 -1.03 5.05 4.63
CA LEU A 22 -1.93 4.89 3.49
C LEU A 22 -1.87 3.48 2.89
N ALA A 23 -0.66 2.92 2.68
CA ALA A 23 -0.49 1.59 2.11
C ALA A 23 -1.09 0.51 3.02
N VAL A 24 -0.85 0.60 4.33
CA VAL A 24 -1.40 -0.34 5.33
C VAL A 24 -2.91 -0.19 5.45
N GLY A 25 -3.43 1.03 5.53
CA GLY A 25 -4.87 1.25 5.60
C GLY A 25 -5.60 0.69 4.38
N MET A 26 -5.16 1.08 3.17
CA MET A 26 -5.74 0.57 1.92
C MET A 26 -5.54 -0.94 1.77
N GLY A 27 -4.37 -1.45 2.14
CA GLY A 27 -4.03 -2.87 2.09
C GLY A 27 -4.92 -3.70 3.02
N THR A 28 -5.20 -3.18 4.22
CA THR A 28 -6.10 -3.81 5.20
C THR A 28 -7.52 -3.91 4.67
N PHE A 29 -8.09 -2.82 4.14
CA PHE A 29 -9.43 -2.85 3.56
C PHE A 29 -9.54 -3.83 2.39
N THR A 30 -8.53 -3.82 1.51
CA THR A 30 -8.49 -4.70 0.35
C THR A 30 -8.36 -6.16 0.78
N ALA A 31 -7.46 -6.46 1.72
CA ALA A 31 -7.24 -7.79 2.26
C ALA A 31 -8.51 -8.33 2.94
N TYR A 32 -9.16 -7.54 3.80
CA TYR A 32 -10.42 -7.93 4.43
C TYR A 32 -11.50 -8.24 3.39
N GLY A 33 -11.59 -7.42 2.33
CA GLY A 33 -12.46 -7.65 1.18
C GLY A 33 -12.26 -9.02 0.54
N PHE A 34 -11.01 -9.40 0.26
CA PHE A 34 -10.69 -10.71 -0.31
C PHE A 34 -10.87 -11.86 0.68
N SER A 35 -10.54 -11.68 1.96
CA SER A 35 -10.62 -12.74 2.97
C SER A 35 -12.05 -13.10 3.39
N ARG A 36 -12.96 -12.12 3.44
CA ARG A 36 -14.31 -12.32 3.99
C ARG A 36 -15.42 -12.40 2.95
N PHE A 37 -15.22 -11.81 1.76
CA PHE A 37 -16.22 -11.84 0.69
C PHE A 37 -15.81 -12.78 -0.44
N ARG A 38 -16.80 -13.39 -1.10
CA ARG A 38 -16.57 -14.24 -2.28
C ARG A 38 -16.27 -13.36 -3.50
N VAL A 39 -14.98 -13.14 -3.77
CA VAL A 39 -14.54 -12.39 -4.96
C VAL A 39 -14.32 -13.36 -6.12
N LYS A 40 -14.96 -13.11 -7.27
CA LYS A 40 -14.74 -13.90 -8.48
C LYS A 40 -13.32 -13.65 -9.01
N GLY A 41 -12.56 -14.71 -9.23
CA GLY A 41 -11.18 -14.61 -9.71
C GLY A 41 -10.18 -14.13 -8.66
N GLU A 42 -10.47 -14.33 -7.36
CA GLU A 42 -9.60 -13.91 -6.24
C GLU A 42 -8.13 -14.29 -6.44
N ALA A 43 -7.85 -15.56 -6.77
CA ALA A 43 -6.48 -16.04 -6.95
C ALA A 43 -5.73 -15.27 -8.05
N ASP A 44 -6.39 -15.06 -9.20
CA ASP A 44 -5.81 -14.32 -10.33
C ASP A 44 -5.59 -12.84 -9.99
N LEU A 45 -6.53 -12.22 -9.27
CA LEU A 45 -6.42 -10.82 -8.85
C LEU A 45 -5.30 -10.62 -7.83
N LEU A 46 -5.19 -11.51 -6.83
CA LEU A 46 -4.12 -11.45 -5.84
C LEU A 46 -2.75 -11.70 -6.47
N PHE A 47 -2.68 -12.65 -7.40
CA PHE A 47 -1.47 -12.90 -8.19
C PHE A 47 -1.09 -11.67 -9.02
N PHE A 48 -2.05 -11.05 -9.71
CA PHE A 48 -1.83 -9.82 -10.46
C PHE A 48 -1.30 -8.69 -9.56
N ILE A 49 -1.92 -8.47 -8.40
CA ILE A 49 -1.47 -7.47 -7.41
C ILE A 49 -0.03 -7.75 -6.97
N LEU A 50 0.32 -9.01 -6.67
CA LEU A 50 1.69 -9.36 -6.28
C LEU A 50 2.69 -9.12 -7.41
N SER A 51 2.31 -9.46 -8.64
CA SER A 51 3.17 -9.35 -9.81
C SER A 51 3.63 -7.91 -10.07
N THR A 52 2.82 -6.90 -9.74
CA THR A 52 3.21 -5.49 -9.92
C THR A 52 4.42 -5.09 -9.07
N ARG A 53 4.65 -5.78 -7.95
CA ARG A 53 5.83 -5.56 -7.07
C ARG A 53 7.10 -6.23 -7.60
N MET A 54 6.98 -7.18 -8.53
CA MET A 54 8.14 -7.83 -9.15
C MET A 54 8.80 -6.96 -10.23
N LEU A 55 8.16 -5.86 -10.62
CA LEU A 55 8.72 -4.89 -11.56
C LEU A 55 9.93 -4.17 -10.94
N PRO A 56 11.09 -4.14 -11.62
CA PRO A 56 12.24 -3.40 -11.13
C PRO A 56 11.92 -1.89 -11.05
N PRO A 57 12.18 -1.21 -9.91
CA PRO A 57 11.84 0.21 -9.74
C PRO A 57 12.44 1.13 -10.83
N VAL A 58 13.62 0.77 -11.35
CA VAL A 58 14.29 1.52 -12.41
C VAL A 58 13.49 1.57 -13.72
N VAL A 59 12.73 0.52 -14.04
CA VAL A 59 11.90 0.45 -15.26
C VAL A 59 10.73 1.43 -15.17
N VAL A 60 10.21 1.63 -13.96
CA VAL A 60 9.05 2.50 -13.70
C VAL A 60 9.47 3.97 -13.49
N ALA A 61 10.74 4.22 -13.15
CA ALA A 61 11.23 5.56 -12.80
C ALA A 61 11.07 6.59 -13.92
N ILE A 62 11.48 6.27 -15.15
CA ILE A 62 11.41 7.23 -16.28
C ILE A 62 9.96 7.55 -16.66
N PRO A 63 9.06 6.56 -16.89
CA PRO A 63 7.65 6.84 -17.16
C PRO A 63 6.99 7.67 -16.06
N MET A 64 7.22 7.32 -14.79
CA MET A 64 6.63 8.06 -13.66
C MET A 64 7.16 9.49 -13.59
N PHE A 65 8.44 9.72 -13.83
CA PHE A 65 9.00 11.06 -13.88
C PHE A 65 8.35 11.92 -14.97
N LEU A 66 8.14 11.37 -16.18
CA LEU A 66 7.46 12.09 -17.26
C LEU A 66 6.00 12.41 -16.91
N MET A 67 5.29 11.45 -16.32
CA MET A 67 3.90 11.64 -15.87
C MET A 67 3.82 12.73 -14.79
N TYR A 68 4.66 12.64 -13.75
CA TYR A 68 4.67 13.60 -12.64
C TYR A 68 5.10 14.99 -13.10
N ARG A 69 5.98 15.10 -14.10
CA ARG A 69 6.29 16.36 -14.75
C ARG A 69 5.09 17.00 -15.40
N ALA A 70 4.31 16.20 -16.13
CA ALA A 70 3.15 16.68 -16.86
C ALA A 70 2.05 17.20 -15.91
N VAL A 71 1.90 16.60 -14.73
CA VAL A 71 0.89 16.99 -13.73
C VAL A 71 1.44 17.92 -12.62
N GLY A 72 2.72 18.32 -12.69
CA GLY A 72 3.33 19.21 -11.69
C GLY A 72 3.61 18.58 -10.32
N LEU A 73 3.69 17.25 -10.23
CA LEU A 73 4.00 16.50 -8.99
C LEU A 73 5.50 16.25 -8.78
N ASN A 74 6.34 16.65 -9.73
CA ASN A 74 7.78 16.55 -9.62
C ASN A 74 8.31 17.31 -8.39
N ASP A 75 9.33 16.73 -7.75
CA ASP A 75 10.01 17.30 -6.57
C ASP A 75 9.07 17.66 -5.41
N SER A 76 7.90 16.99 -5.32
CA SER A 76 6.90 17.21 -4.27
C SER A 76 6.78 16.03 -3.30
N HIS A 77 6.48 16.31 -2.03
CA HIS A 77 6.16 15.26 -1.05
C HIS A 77 4.97 14.42 -1.47
N LEU A 78 3.94 15.06 -2.05
CA LEU A 78 2.72 14.37 -2.49
C LEU A 78 3.01 13.34 -3.60
N GLY A 79 3.84 13.71 -4.58
CA GLY A 79 4.28 12.79 -5.63
C GLY A 79 4.99 11.56 -5.05
N LEU A 80 5.93 11.77 -4.12
CA LEU A 80 6.65 10.69 -3.45
C LEU A 80 5.73 9.81 -2.59
N ILE A 81 4.79 10.41 -1.86
CA ILE A 81 3.83 9.68 -1.03
C ILE A 81 2.99 8.75 -1.92
N ILE A 82 2.41 9.26 -3.01
CA ILE A 82 1.60 8.46 -3.94
C ILE A 82 2.42 7.31 -4.53
N LEU A 83 3.65 7.59 -4.97
CA LEU A 83 4.53 6.59 -5.55
C LEU A 83 4.84 5.47 -4.56
N TYR A 84 5.27 5.83 -3.35
CA TYR A 84 5.63 4.86 -2.32
C TYR A 84 4.43 4.09 -1.79
N THR A 85 3.26 4.71 -1.67
CA THR A 85 2.03 4.00 -1.33
C THR A 85 1.69 2.96 -2.38
N ALA A 86 1.69 3.31 -3.67
CA ALA A 86 1.36 2.38 -4.75
C ALA A 86 2.31 1.17 -4.80
N PHE A 87 3.62 1.40 -4.66
CA PHE A 87 4.63 0.33 -4.68
C PHE A 87 4.54 -0.61 -3.46
N ASN A 88 4.17 -0.09 -2.30
CA ASN A 88 4.06 -0.87 -1.07
C ASN A 88 2.67 -1.49 -0.86
N LEU A 89 1.66 -1.01 -1.57
CA LEU A 89 0.29 -1.50 -1.45
C LEU A 89 0.19 -3.00 -1.73
N SER A 90 0.81 -3.51 -2.80
CA SER A 90 0.75 -4.94 -3.15
C SER A 90 1.28 -5.85 -2.03
N PHE A 91 2.39 -5.45 -1.40
CA PHE A 91 2.94 -6.17 -0.26
C PHE A 91 2.01 -6.08 0.94
N SER A 92 1.47 -4.89 1.21
CA SER A 92 0.55 -4.68 2.32
C SER A 92 -0.73 -5.52 2.18
N VAL A 93 -1.32 -5.61 0.99
CA VAL A 93 -2.50 -6.46 0.74
C VAL A 93 -2.19 -7.91 1.06
N TRP A 94 -1.06 -8.43 0.57
CA TRP A 94 -0.67 -9.82 0.79
C TRP A 94 -0.36 -10.13 2.26
N LEU A 95 0.38 -9.26 2.91
CA LEU A 95 0.72 -9.41 4.32
C LEU A 95 -0.53 -9.40 5.19
N MET A 96 -1.40 -8.40 5.00
CA MET A 96 -2.64 -8.27 5.77
C MET A 96 -3.61 -9.41 5.47
N LYS A 97 -3.68 -9.90 4.22
CA LYS A 97 -4.52 -11.05 3.87
C LYS A 97 -4.07 -12.29 4.63
N GLY A 98 -2.77 -12.57 4.68
CA GLY A 98 -2.24 -13.69 5.46
C GLY A 98 -2.67 -13.64 6.93
N PHE A 99 -2.56 -12.48 7.56
CA PHE A 99 -3.00 -12.29 8.95
C PHE A 99 -4.52 -12.42 9.13
N ILE A 100 -5.34 -11.89 8.22
CA ILE A 100 -6.81 -11.94 8.34
C ILE A 100 -7.32 -13.37 8.08
N ASP A 101 -6.73 -14.08 7.12
CA ASP A 101 -7.08 -15.47 6.82
C ASP A 101 -6.75 -16.43 7.97
N GLU A 102 -5.73 -16.12 8.78
CA GLU A 102 -5.39 -16.88 9.98
C GLU A 102 -6.45 -16.77 11.08
N ILE A 103 -7.29 -15.72 11.07
CA ILE A 103 -8.37 -15.53 12.05
C ILE A 103 -9.61 -16.28 11.55
N PRO A 104 -10.06 -17.35 12.24
CA PRO A 104 -11.29 -18.06 11.89
C PRO A 104 -12.49 -17.13 11.84
N LYS A 105 -13.31 -17.28 10.80
CA LYS A 105 -14.48 -16.43 10.57
C LYS A 105 -15.53 -16.59 11.68
N GLU A 106 -15.54 -17.75 12.31
CA GLU A 106 -16.40 -18.11 13.44
C GLU A 106 -16.26 -17.13 14.62
N TYR A 107 -15.09 -16.51 14.80
CA TYR A 107 -14.92 -15.47 15.83
C TYR A 107 -15.72 -14.20 15.50
N GLU A 108 -15.78 -13.81 14.23
CA GLU A 108 -16.60 -12.68 13.79
C GLU A 108 -18.09 -13.02 13.89
N GLU A 109 -18.47 -14.25 13.54
CA GLU A 109 -19.86 -14.72 13.65
C GLU A 109 -20.32 -14.84 15.11
N ALA A 110 -19.46 -15.29 16.02
CA ALA A 110 -19.75 -15.33 17.45
C ALA A 110 -19.96 -13.92 18.03
N ALA A 111 -19.11 -12.95 17.66
CA ALA A 111 -19.27 -11.56 18.08
C ALA A 111 -20.63 -10.98 17.61
N LEU A 112 -20.99 -11.23 16.35
CA LEU A 112 -22.29 -10.82 15.79
C LEU A 112 -23.49 -11.43 16.53
N VAL A 113 -23.37 -12.68 17.02
CA VAL A 113 -24.41 -13.33 17.84
C VAL A 113 -24.46 -12.75 19.26
N ASP A 114 -23.31 -12.41 19.85
CA ASP A 114 -23.20 -11.78 21.17
C ASP A 114 -23.63 -10.29 21.17
N GLY A 115 -23.85 -9.72 19.99
CA GLY A 115 -24.38 -8.36 19.81
C GLY A 115 -23.31 -7.26 19.76
N TYR A 116 -22.05 -7.62 19.47
CA TYR A 116 -20.94 -6.68 19.27
C TYR A 116 -20.22 -6.89 17.94
#